data_AF-D5GDS7-F1
#
_entry.id   AF-D5GDS7-F1
#
_cell.length_a   1.000
_cell.length_b   1.000
_cell.length_c   1.000
_cell.angle_alpha   90.00
_cell.angle_beta   90.00
_cell.angle_gamma   90.00
#
_symmetry.space_group_name_H-M   'P 1'
#
loop_
_entity.id
_entity.type
_entity.pdbx_description
1 polymer ?
#
loop_
_entity_poly.entity_id
_entity_poly.type
_entity_poly.pdbx_seq_one_letter_code
_entity_poly.pdbx_strand_id
1 'polypeptide(L)'
;MNLHVPQTEEARTEAIELMGVKNNLCTPRNGEPIIAAIQDFITASYLLSSKDRFYNRKAFANICMYMVDGNMQIDLPLPAILKPQRLWTGKQIFNAVPAKAPDMCPNDGWLVIRGSEIMCGLMDKSTVGSGKKDSVFYVILRDYGPDEAVQAMNRLAKLCARWLANQGFSIGINDVLPGANLRGEKDKLVEQAYNECDALILEFKEGKLEKQAGCDEEVTLENKVQGILSNVRDKVGDICMRELSKNNSPLIMANSGSKGSKINVSQMVACVGQQVISGKRVPDGFQDRSLPHFPKNSKQPPSKGFVRNSFYSGLSPTEFLFHAISGREGLVDTAVKTAETGYMSRRLMKSLEDLSASYDYTVRTSSSGVVQFQYGGDNLDPVAMEGNAQPVNFNRTFYHCENITFSNADKGLLPYEVVSLCDKNRSTRKCNPRQRPNRQSP
;
A
#
# COMPACT_ATOMS: atom_id res chain seq x y z
N MET A 1 -1.48 25.73 6.17
CA MET A 1 -2.05 25.74 4.81
C MET A 1 -2.43 27.17 4.48
N ASN A 2 -2.21 27.60 3.24
CA ASN A 2 -2.61 28.92 2.78
C ASN A 2 -4.00 28.80 2.13
N LEU A 3 -4.88 29.76 2.37
CA LEU A 3 -6.22 29.80 1.79
C LEU A 3 -6.32 31.03 0.89
N HIS A 4 -6.67 30.80 -0.38
CA HIS A 4 -6.84 31.83 -1.39
C HIS A 4 -8.29 31.84 -1.87
N VAL A 5 -8.87 33.03 -2.08
CA VAL A 5 -10.27 33.20 -2.48
C VAL A 5 -10.34 33.87 -3.86
N PRO A 6 -10.68 33.13 -4.93
CA PRO A 6 -10.91 33.72 -6.25
C PRO A 6 -12.05 34.74 -6.23
N GLN A 7 -11.87 35.88 -6.90
CA GLN A 7 -12.83 36.98 -6.87
C GLN A 7 -13.74 37.01 -8.11
N THR A 8 -13.24 36.63 -9.27
CA THR A 8 -14.00 36.63 -10.52
C THR A 8 -14.78 35.33 -10.67
N GLU A 9 -15.98 35.40 -11.26
CA GLU A 9 -16.81 34.21 -11.49
C GLU A 9 -16.10 33.18 -12.38
N GLU A 10 -15.38 33.62 -13.42
CA GLU A 10 -14.61 32.74 -14.29
C GLU A 10 -13.58 31.90 -13.51
N ALA A 11 -12.77 32.57 -12.67
CA ALA A 11 -11.76 31.88 -11.86
C ALA A 11 -12.40 30.99 -10.78
N ARG A 12 -13.56 31.39 -10.24
CA ARG A 12 -14.32 30.55 -9.29
C ARG A 12 -14.82 29.27 -9.96
N THR A 13 -15.40 29.38 -11.15
CA THR A 13 -15.89 28.22 -11.91
C THR A 13 -14.73 27.30 -12.31
N GLU A 14 -13.63 27.84 -12.84
CA GLU A 14 -12.45 27.05 -13.21
C GLU A 14 -11.86 26.31 -12.00
N ALA A 15 -11.73 26.98 -10.86
CA ALA A 15 -11.20 26.37 -9.64
C ALA A 15 -12.09 25.24 -9.11
N ILE A 16 -13.42 25.36 -9.23
CA ILE A 16 -14.36 24.32 -8.77
C ILE A 16 -14.37 23.14 -9.74
N GLU A 17 -14.44 23.39 -11.04
CA GLU A 17 -14.58 22.35 -12.07
C GLU A 17 -13.28 21.62 -12.35
N LEU A 18 -12.14 22.32 -12.49
CA LEU A 18 -10.86 21.67 -12.82
C LEU A 18 -10.05 21.33 -11.57
N MET A 19 -9.97 22.26 -10.61
CA MET A 19 -9.13 22.09 -9.41
C MET A 19 -9.91 21.49 -8.22
N GLY A 20 -11.17 21.12 -8.42
CA GLY A 20 -12.01 20.52 -7.40
C GLY A 20 -11.45 19.20 -6.87
N VAL A 21 -11.61 18.97 -5.56
CA VAL A 21 -11.12 17.75 -4.89
C VAL A 21 -11.75 16.48 -5.48
N LYS A 22 -13.03 16.56 -5.88
CA LYS A 22 -13.78 15.42 -6.43
C LYS A 22 -13.21 14.95 -7.78
N ASN A 23 -12.70 15.88 -8.58
CA ASN A 23 -12.16 15.59 -9.91
C ASN A 23 -10.68 15.18 -9.85
N ASN A 24 -9.98 15.53 -8.77
CA ASN A 24 -8.57 15.25 -8.54
C ASN A 24 -8.33 14.15 -7.48
N LEU A 25 -9.13 13.07 -7.51
CA LEU A 25 -8.96 11.92 -6.62
C LEU A 25 -7.78 11.01 -7.01
N CYS A 26 -7.42 11.01 -8.29
CA CYS A 26 -6.30 10.23 -8.85
C CYS A 26 -5.08 11.12 -9.12
N THR A 27 -3.88 10.56 -8.95
CA THR A 27 -2.64 11.27 -9.31
C THR A 27 -2.35 11.16 -10.81
N PRO A 28 -1.91 12.25 -11.47
CA PRO A 28 -1.57 12.22 -12.88
C PRO A 28 -0.30 11.42 -13.20
N ARG A 29 0.49 11.05 -12.19
CA ARG A 29 1.72 10.27 -12.39
C ARG A 29 1.45 8.86 -12.91
N ASN A 30 0.41 8.20 -12.40
CA ASN A 30 0.13 6.79 -12.68
C ASN A 30 -1.37 6.43 -12.66
N GLY A 31 -2.26 7.38 -12.39
CA GLY A 31 -3.71 7.17 -12.30
C GLY A 31 -4.16 6.48 -11.01
N GLU A 32 -3.29 6.31 -10.01
CA GLU A 32 -3.67 5.71 -8.72
C GLU A 32 -4.45 6.69 -7.83
N PRO A 33 -5.37 6.21 -6.97
CA PRO A 33 -6.07 7.06 -6.01
C PRO A 33 -5.08 7.61 -4.97
N ILE A 34 -5.00 8.93 -4.86
CA ILE A 34 -4.18 9.62 -3.86
C ILE A 34 -5.00 9.97 -2.61
N ILE A 35 -6.27 10.33 -2.80
CA ILE A 35 -7.22 10.59 -1.71
C ILE A 35 -7.94 9.29 -1.39
N ALA A 36 -7.68 8.75 -0.19
CA ALA A 36 -8.23 7.47 0.26
C ALA A 36 -8.21 7.38 1.80
N ALA A 37 -8.63 6.24 2.36
CA ALA A 37 -8.61 6.03 3.79
C ALA A 37 -7.18 6.10 4.35
N ILE A 38 -7.03 6.73 5.53
CA ILE A 38 -5.75 6.89 6.23
C ILE A 38 -5.83 6.25 7.61
N GLN A 39 -4.68 5.73 8.08
CA GLN A 39 -4.40 5.27 9.44
C GLN A 39 -5.62 4.68 10.18
N ASP A 40 -6.27 5.44 11.06
CA ASP A 40 -7.39 4.99 11.89
C ASP A 40 -8.57 4.44 11.09
N PHE A 41 -8.86 5.00 9.92
CA PHE A 41 -9.92 4.50 9.04
C PHE A 41 -9.58 3.12 8.48
N ILE A 42 -8.30 2.86 8.18
CA ILE A 42 -7.84 1.54 7.73
C ILE A 42 -7.94 0.54 8.88
N THR A 43 -7.47 0.91 10.08
CA THR A 43 -7.56 0.05 11.27
C THR A 43 -9.02 -0.29 11.59
N ALA A 44 -9.90 0.71 11.59
CA ALA A 44 -11.33 0.52 11.86
C ALA A 44 -12.00 -0.38 10.80
N SER A 45 -11.72 -0.15 9.51
CA SER A 45 -12.25 -0.96 8.42
C SER A 45 -11.79 -2.42 8.50
N TYR A 46 -10.50 -2.63 8.81
CA TYR A 46 -9.92 -3.96 8.98
C TYR A 46 -10.55 -4.70 10.16
N LEU A 47 -10.70 -4.01 11.30
CA LEU A 47 -11.34 -4.56 12.48
C LEU A 47 -12.82 -4.87 12.23
N LEU A 48 -13.57 -3.97 11.58
CA LEU A 48 -14.98 -4.15 11.23
C LEU A 48 -15.19 -5.36 10.32
N SER A 49 -14.36 -5.52 9.28
CA SER A 49 -14.46 -6.61 8.30
C SER A 49 -13.96 -7.98 8.81
N SER A 50 -13.40 -8.04 10.03
CA SER A 50 -12.92 -9.30 10.63
C SER A 50 -14.01 -10.36 10.76
N LYS A 51 -13.65 -11.63 10.50
CA LYS A 51 -14.55 -12.81 10.58
C LYS A 51 -15.18 -12.99 11.96
N ASP A 52 -14.47 -12.59 13.01
CA ASP A 52 -14.82 -12.91 14.41
C ASP A 52 -15.84 -11.92 15.00
N ARG A 53 -16.45 -11.06 14.17
CA ARG A 53 -17.34 -9.98 14.62
C ARG A 53 -18.77 -10.14 14.15
N PHE A 54 -19.66 -10.20 15.15
CA PHE A 54 -21.09 -10.36 14.99
C PHE A 54 -21.84 -9.27 15.73
N TYR A 55 -22.88 -8.75 15.10
CA TYR A 55 -23.71 -7.67 15.63
C TYR A 55 -25.17 -8.11 15.73
N ASN A 56 -25.79 -7.82 16.86
CA ASN A 56 -27.25 -7.92 17.02
C ASN A 56 -27.94 -6.81 16.20
N ARG A 57 -29.22 -6.99 15.87
CA ARG A 57 -30.01 -6.01 15.09
C ARG A 57 -29.87 -4.57 15.59
N LYS A 58 -29.94 -4.35 16.93
CA LYS A 58 -29.81 -3.02 17.54
C LYS A 58 -28.42 -2.42 17.30
N ALA A 59 -27.37 -3.22 17.49
CA ALA A 59 -26.00 -2.77 17.26
C ALA A 59 -25.75 -2.50 15.78
N PHE A 60 -26.17 -3.40 14.90
CA PHE A 60 -26.03 -3.26 13.45
C PHE A 60 -26.75 -2.02 12.92
N ALA A 61 -28.01 -1.80 13.33
CA ALA A 61 -28.77 -0.61 12.94
C ALA A 61 -28.10 0.69 13.42
N ASN A 62 -27.59 0.71 14.67
CA ASN A 62 -26.87 1.86 15.20
C ASN A 62 -25.56 2.13 14.42
N ILE A 63 -24.83 1.08 14.06
CA ILE A 63 -23.61 1.22 13.25
C ILE A 63 -23.96 1.74 11.84
N CYS A 64 -25.07 1.28 11.25
CA CYS A 64 -25.55 1.80 9.97
C CYS A 64 -25.86 3.30 10.05
N MET A 65 -26.46 3.74 11.16
CA MET A 65 -26.75 5.16 11.40
C MET A 65 -25.48 6.02 11.48
N TYR A 66 -24.34 5.46 11.94
CA TYR A 66 -23.06 6.18 11.92
C TYR A 66 -22.56 6.52 10.52
N MET A 67 -22.99 5.81 9.48
CA MET A 67 -22.62 6.13 8.08
C MET A 67 -23.43 7.32 7.53
N VAL A 68 -24.73 7.36 7.85
CA VAL A 68 -25.69 8.19 7.12
C VAL A 68 -26.27 9.36 7.91
N ASP A 69 -25.92 9.52 9.19
CA ASP A 69 -26.42 10.59 10.07
C ASP A 69 -27.96 10.66 10.16
N GLY A 70 -28.66 9.56 9.80
CA GLY A 70 -30.12 9.50 9.74
C GLY A 70 -30.77 10.15 8.51
N ASN A 71 -29.97 10.60 7.53
CA ASN A 71 -30.48 11.29 6.34
C ASN A 71 -30.88 10.34 5.19
N MET A 72 -30.67 9.03 5.34
CA MET A 72 -30.92 8.03 4.31
C MET A 72 -31.63 6.83 4.92
N GLN A 73 -32.68 6.37 4.25
CA GLN A 73 -33.31 5.09 4.58
C GLN A 73 -32.40 3.95 4.10
N ILE A 74 -32.06 3.04 5.01
CA ILE A 74 -31.28 1.83 4.73
C ILE A 74 -32.17 0.63 5.02
N ASP A 75 -32.40 -0.19 4.00
CA ASP A 75 -33.06 -1.48 4.18
C ASP A 75 -32.04 -2.49 4.70
N LEU A 76 -32.31 -3.04 5.88
CA LEU A 76 -31.41 -3.99 6.53
C LEU A 76 -31.44 -5.34 5.80
N PRO A 77 -30.28 -5.87 5.36
CA PRO A 77 -30.23 -7.18 4.74
C PRO A 77 -30.60 -8.29 5.74
N LEU A 78 -30.90 -9.48 5.23
CA LEU A 78 -31.09 -10.66 6.07
C LEU A 78 -29.81 -10.94 6.89
N PRO A 79 -29.94 -11.32 8.18
CA PRO A 79 -28.78 -11.64 9.00
C PRO A 79 -28.06 -12.86 8.44
N ALA A 80 -26.72 -12.83 8.44
CA ALA A 80 -25.90 -13.94 7.98
C ALA A 80 -26.12 -15.22 8.80
N ILE A 81 -26.39 -15.09 10.10
CA ILE A 81 -26.73 -16.21 10.99
C ILE A 81 -28.16 -16.02 11.47
N LEU A 82 -29.04 -17.00 11.20
CA LEU A 82 -30.45 -16.95 11.59
C LEU A 82 -30.73 -17.66 12.92
N LYS A 83 -30.03 -18.77 13.20
CA LYS A 83 -30.10 -19.57 14.42
C LYS A 83 -28.69 -19.81 14.94
N PRO A 84 -28.43 -19.81 16.26
CA PRO A 84 -29.38 -19.72 17.38
C PRO A 84 -29.93 -18.30 17.63
N GLN A 85 -29.22 -17.26 17.18
CA GLN A 85 -29.65 -15.86 17.26
C GLN A 85 -29.42 -15.16 15.93
N ARG A 86 -30.25 -14.18 15.60
CA ARG A 86 -30.10 -13.35 14.40
C ARG A 86 -28.90 -12.41 14.54
N LEU A 87 -27.81 -12.74 13.85
CA LEU A 87 -26.55 -11.99 13.88
C LEU A 87 -26.14 -11.56 12.47
N TRP A 88 -25.68 -10.32 12.38
CA TRP A 88 -25.08 -9.73 11.19
C TRP A 88 -23.56 -9.74 11.32
N THR A 89 -22.85 -9.95 10.21
CA THR A 89 -21.39 -9.83 10.19
C THR A 89 -20.97 -8.39 9.91
N GLY A 90 -19.75 -8.02 10.29
CA GLY A 90 -19.23 -6.71 9.93
C GLY A 90 -18.97 -6.52 8.43
N LYS A 91 -18.86 -7.62 7.66
CA LYS A 91 -18.81 -7.58 6.18
C LYS A 91 -20.11 -7.05 5.57
N GLN A 92 -21.27 -7.39 6.15
CA GLN A 92 -22.58 -6.91 5.68
C GLN A 92 -22.80 -5.39 5.88
N ILE A 93 -21.93 -4.72 6.64
CA ILE A 93 -21.97 -3.25 6.81
C ILE A 93 -21.44 -2.56 5.55
N PHE A 94 -20.51 -3.20 4.86
CA PHE A 94 -19.82 -2.65 3.71
C PHE A 94 -20.36 -3.33 2.45
N ASN A 95 -21.15 -2.61 1.67
CA ASN A 95 -21.68 -3.08 0.40
C ASN A 95 -20.96 -2.37 -0.77
N ALA A 96 -20.02 -3.02 -1.49
CA ALA A 96 -19.34 -2.46 -2.69
C ALA A 96 -18.51 -3.49 -3.50
N VAL A 97 -18.71 -3.70 -4.83
CA VAL A 97 -18.21 -4.81 -5.74
C VAL A 97 -16.66 -5.03 -5.84
N PRO A 98 -16.05 -6.28 -5.92
CA PRO A 98 -15.62 -7.03 -7.13
C PRO A 98 -15.49 -8.61 -7.10
N ALA A 99 -15.46 -9.25 -8.29
CA ALA A 99 -14.80 -10.52 -8.74
C ALA A 99 -14.41 -11.73 -7.81
N LYS A 100 -14.57 -12.99 -8.32
CA LYS A 100 -14.02 -14.29 -7.79
C LYS A 100 -12.53 -14.45 -8.17
N ALA A 101 -11.64 -15.26 -7.57
CA ALA A 101 -11.54 -16.19 -6.43
C ALA A 101 -10.05 -16.19 -5.97
N PRO A 102 -9.65 -16.47 -4.70
CA PRO A 102 -9.63 -17.78 -4.04
C PRO A 102 -10.28 -17.67 -2.65
N ASP A 103 -11.58 -17.93 -2.62
CA ASP A 103 -12.45 -17.67 -1.45
C ASP A 103 -12.07 -18.48 -0.20
N MET A 104 -11.27 -19.54 -0.38
CA MET A 104 -10.85 -20.47 0.68
C MET A 104 -9.52 -20.09 1.35
N CYS A 105 -9.24 -18.79 1.53
CA CYS A 105 -8.11 -18.38 2.33
C CYS A 105 -8.43 -18.51 3.84
N PRO A 106 -7.67 -19.30 4.63
CA PRO A 106 -7.90 -19.43 6.07
C PRO A 106 -7.89 -18.07 6.79
N ASN A 107 -6.94 -17.20 6.39
CA ASN A 107 -6.72 -15.90 7.01
C ASN A 107 -7.58 -14.77 6.43
N ASP A 108 -8.53 -15.06 5.53
CA ASP A 108 -9.38 -14.05 4.88
C ASP A 108 -8.58 -12.98 4.13
N GLY A 109 -7.44 -13.37 3.55
CA GLY A 109 -6.49 -12.45 2.92
C GLY A 109 -6.87 -11.99 1.51
N TRP A 110 -8.04 -12.38 1.01
CA TRP A 110 -8.48 -12.05 -0.35
C TRP A 110 -9.90 -11.49 -0.35
N LEU A 111 -10.04 -10.26 -0.86
CA LEU A 111 -11.30 -9.53 -0.91
C LEU A 111 -12.10 -9.92 -2.16
N VAL A 112 -13.29 -10.46 -1.96
CA VAL A 112 -14.29 -10.75 -2.99
C VAL A 112 -15.59 -10.08 -2.62
N ILE A 113 -16.14 -9.32 -3.54
CA ILE A 113 -17.40 -8.60 -3.42
C ILE A 113 -18.23 -8.75 -4.71
N ARG A 114 -19.40 -9.36 -4.60
CA ARG A 114 -20.26 -9.63 -5.77
C ARG A 114 -21.52 -8.78 -5.64
N GLY A 115 -21.92 -8.08 -6.71
CA GLY A 115 -23.13 -7.26 -6.69
C GLY A 115 -23.20 -6.23 -5.55
N SER A 116 -22.06 -5.60 -5.22
CA SER A 116 -21.94 -4.71 -4.06
C SER A 116 -22.13 -5.39 -2.71
N GLU A 117 -21.85 -6.69 -2.54
CA GLU A 117 -21.91 -7.40 -1.25
C GLU A 117 -20.63 -8.19 -0.92
N ILE A 118 -19.94 -7.86 0.18
CA ILE A 118 -18.67 -8.53 0.52
C ILE A 118 -18.92 -9.98 0.87
N MET A 119 -18.34 -10.88 0.07
CA MET A 119 -18.41 -12.33 0.26
C MET A 119 -17.31 -12.80 1.21
N CYS A 120 -16.06 -12.40 0.97
CA CYS A 120 -14.92 -12.73 1.81
C CYS A 120 -13.87 -11.63 1.75
N GLY A 121 -12.92 -11.66 2.69
CA GLY A 121 -11.79 -10.75 2.75
C GLY A 121 -11.89 -9.65 3.80
N LEU A 122 -10.73 -9.06 4.08
CA LEU A 122 -10.57 -7.95 5.00
C LEU A 122 -10.38 -6.64 4.22
N MET A 123 -10.88 -5.54 4.78
CA MET A 123 -10.66 -4.19 4.28
C MET A 123 -9.35 -3.65 4.87
N ASP A 124 -8.27 -3.75 4.10
CA ASP A 124 -6.91 -3.31 4.43
C ASP A 124 -6.49 -2.07 3.62
N LYS A 125 -5.24 -1.62 3.80
CA LYS A 125 -4.69 -0.50 3.01
C LYS A 125 -4.78 -0.75 1.50
N SER A 126 -4.68 -2.00 1.04
CA SER A 126 -4.69 -2.30 -0.38
C SER A 126 -6.05 -2.09 -1.04
N THR A 127 -7.12 -2.20 -0.25
CA THR A 127 -8.51 -2.19 -0.71
C THR A 127 -9.21 -0.86 -0.45
N VAL A 128 -8.90 -0.17 0.67
CA VAL A 128 -9.48 1.16 0.99
C VAL A 128 -8.46 2.30 1.05
N GLY A 129 -7.17 1.98 1.03
CA GLY A 129 -6.09 2.98 1.10
C GLY A 129 -5.66 3.50 -0.28
N SER A 130 -4.63 4.35 -0.26
CA SER A 130 -4.06 4.98 -1.45
C SER A 130 -3.00 4.12 -2.14
N GLY A 131 -2.78 4.37 -3.43
CA GLY A 131 -1.68 3.80 -4.21
C GLY A 131 -1.97 2.47 -4.91
N LYS A 132 -3.21 1.96 -4.91
CA LYS A 132 -3.59 0.82 -5.73
C LYS A 132 -4.84 1.11 -6.55
N LYS A 133 -4.82 0.70 -7.82
CA LYS A 133 -5.97 0.82 -8.74
C LYS A 133 -7.06 -0.20 -8.45
N ASP A 134 -6.76 -1.30 -7.77
CA ASP A 134 -7.78 -2.27 -7.35
C ASP A 134 -8.54 -1.83 -6.06
N SER A 135 -8.31 -0.60 -5.60
CA SER A 135 -9.02 -0.02 -4.46
C SER A 135 -10.52 0.13 -4.75
N VAL A 136 -11.35 -0.13 -3.74
CA VAL A 136 -12.83 -0.01 -3.83
C VAL A 136 -13.22 1.39 -4.28
N PHE A 137 -12.56 2.42 -3.77
CA PHE A 137 -12.84 3.80 -4.15
C PHE A 137 -12.46 4.11 -5.61
N TYR A 138 -11.41 3.49 -6.12
CA TYR A 138 -11.05 3.64 -7.53
C TYR A 138 -12.08 2.97 -8.43
N VAL A 139 -12.56 1.78 -8.08
CA VAL A 139 -13.61 1.10 -8.84
C VAL A 139 -14.89 1.94 -8.88
N ILE A 140 -15.33 2.49 -7.75
CA ILE A 140 -16.51 3.36 -7.70
C ILE A 140 -16.30 4.62 -8.56
N LEU A 141 -15.12 5.23 -8.48
CA LEU A 141 -14.77 6.40 -9.28
C LEU A 141 -14.87 6.14 -10.78
N ARG A 142 -14.39 4.99 -11.24
CA ARG A 142 -14.35 4.64 -12.67
C ARG A 142 -15.71 4.22 -13.22
N ASP A 143 -16.45 3.42 -12.46
CA ASP A 143 -17.70 2.81 -12.95
C ASP A 143 -18.92 3.73 -12.69
N TYR A 144 -18.92 4.51 -11.60
CA TYR A 144 -20.08 5.32 -11.16
C TYR A 144 -19.79 6.83 -11.06
N GLY A 145 -18.53 7.24 -11.24
CA GLY A 145 -18.14 8.65 -11.24
C GLY A 145 -17.69 9.20 -9.88
N PRO A 146 -17.21 10.47 -9.86
CA PRO A 146 -16.54 11.06 -8.71
C PRO A 146 -17.47 11.35 -7.53
N ASP A 147 -18.72 11.74 -7.78
CA ASP A 147 -19.66 12.07 -6.70
C ASP A 147 -19.99 10.85 -5.84
N GLU A 148 -20.21 9.68 -6.44
CA GLU A 148 -20.48 8.44 -5.71
C GLU A 148 -19.25 7.98 -4.93
N ALA A 149 -18.04 8.11 -5.50
CA ALA A 149 -16.80 7.79 -4.80
C ALA A 149 -16.61 8.67 -3.54
N VAL A 150 -16.85 9.98 -3.65
CA VAL A 150 -16.73 10.91 -2.52
C VAL A 150 -17.79 10.66 -1.46
N GLN A 151 -19.03 10.36 -1.87
CA GLN A 151 -20.08 9.96 -0.93
C GLN A 151 -19.71 8.69 -0.16
N ALA A 152 -19.20 7.67 -0.85
CA ALA A 152 -18.74 6.43 -0.23
C ALA A 152 -17.59 6.68 0.76
N MET A 153 -16.59 7.50 0.39
CA MET A 153 -15.48 7.86 1.28
C MET A 153 -15.97 8.58 2.54
N ASN A 154 -16.89 9.54 2.40
CA ASN A 154 -17.46 10.28 3.53
C ASN A 154 -18.25 9.37 4.48
N ARG A 155 -19.02 8.41 3.95
CA ARG A 155 -19.74 7.41 4.76
C ARG A 155 -18.76 6.54 5.54
N LEU A 156 -17.67 6.08 4.90
CA LEU A 156 -16.63 5.30 5.57
C LEU A 156 -15.95 6.09 6.69
N ALA A 157 -15.60 7.35 6.44
CA ALA A 157 -14.92 8.20 7.42
C ALA A 157 -15.76 8.40 8.69
N LYS A 158 -17.06 8.71 8.53
CA LYS A 158 -17.99 8.89 9.64
C LYS A 158 -18.21 7.61 10.45
N LEU A 159 -18.37 6.48 9.74
CA LEU A 159 -18.49 5.16 10.36
C LEU A 159 -17.27 4.83 11.19
N CYS A 160 -16.08 4.89 10.59
CA CYS A 160 -14.84 4.50 11.24
C CYS A 160 -14.56 5.35 12.48
N ALA A 161 -14.74 6.68 12.38
CA ALA A 161 -14.50 7.59 13.50
C ALA A 161 -15.38 7.26 14.73
N ARG A 162 -16.69 7.08 14.52
CA ARG A 162 -17.64 6.80 15.61
C ARG A 162 -17.51 5.37 16.13
N TRP A 163 -17.34 4.43 15.22
CA TRP A 163 -17.26 3.02 15.57
C TRP A 163 -15.98 2.73 16.37
N LEU A 164 -14.83 3.25 15.95
CA LEU A 164 -13.55 3.04 16.63
C LEU A 164 -13.55 3.69 18.03
N ALA A 165 -14.13 4.88 18.16
CA ALA A 165 -14.26 5.57 19.45
C ALA A 165 -15.09 4.77 20.47
N ASN A 166 -16.15 4.09 20.04
CA ASN A 166 -17.01 3.31 20.92
C ASN A 166 -16.45 1.93 21.27
N GLN A 167 -15.61 1.36 20.40
CA GLN A 167 -15.08 0.01 20.59
C GLN A 167 -13.80 0.02 21.41
N GLY A 168 -13.03 1.10 21.31
CA GLY A 168 -11.73 1.22 21.95
C GLY A 168 -10.67 0.44 21.16
N PHE A 169 -9.61 1.14 20.80
CA PHE A 169 -8.39 0.54 20.27
C PHE A 169 -7.23 1.23 20.96
N SER A 170 -6.38 0.46 21.63
CA SER A 170 -5.29 0.97 22.43
C SER A 170 -4.08 0.08 22.31
N ILE A 171 -2.89 0.65 22.57
CA ILE A 171 -1.63 -0.06 22.62
C ILE A 171 -1.14 -0.08 24.06
N GLY A 172 -0.87 -1.26 24.58
CA GLY A 172 -0.32 -1.46 25.92
C GLY A 172 1.18 -1.79 25.89
N ILE A 173 1.83 -1.74 27.04
CA ILE A 173 3.22 -2.21 27.19
C ILE A 173 3.33 -3.74 26.99
N ASN A 174 2.27 -4.47 27.33
CA ASN A 174 2.17 -5.92 27.17
C ASN A 174 2.21 -6.36 25.70
N ASP A 175 1.77 -5.49 24.79
CA ASP A 175 1.76 -5.74 23.33
C ASP A 175 3.17 -5.85 22.74
N VAL A 176 4.15 -5.30 23.46
CA VAL A 176 5.56 -5.22 23.06
C VAL A 176 6.45 -6.13 23.91
N LEU A 177 5.89 -6.77 24.94
CA LEU A 177 6.63 -7.67 25.83
C LEU A 177 7.02 -8.96 25.09
N PRO A 178 8.31 -9.26 24.91
CA PRO A 178 8.72 -10.52 24.29
C PRO A 178 8.47 -11.69 25.25
N GLY A 179 7.88 -12.77 24.74
CA GLY A 179 7.71 -14.01 25.48
C GLY A 179 9.02 -14.75 25.74
N ALA A 180 9.00 -15.73 26.64
CA ALA A 180 10.21 -16.44 27.06
C ALA A 180 10.83 -17.28 25.93
N ASN A 181 9.98 -17.84 25.05
CA ASN A 181 10.43 -18.62 23.91
C ASN A 181 11.18 -17.73 22.91
N LEU A 182 10.59 -16.58 22.52
CA LEU A 182 11.23 -15.60 21.66
C LEU A 182 12.60 -15.16 22.18
N ARG A 183 12.72 -14.89 23.49
CA ARG A 183 14.01 -14.49 24.09
C ARG A 183 15.05 -15.60 23.95
N GLY A 184 14.69 -16.83 24.29
CA GLY A 184 15.57 -17.99 24.20
C GLY A 184 16.01 -18.28 22.76
N GLU A 185 15.09 -18.24 21.79
CA GLU A 185 15.42 -18.44 20.37
C GLU A 185 16.24 -17.28 19.80
N LYS A 186 15.90 -16.03 20.15
CA LYS A 186 16.68 -14.85 19.74
C LYS A 186 18.13 -14.98 20.19
N ASP A 187 18.36 -15.29 21.47
CA ASP A 187 19.72 -15.35 22.01
C ASP A 187 20.53 -16.47 21.35
N LYS A 188 19.93 -17.65 21.11
CA LYS A 188 20.56 -18.74 20.35
C LYS A 188 20.93 -18.32 18.93
N LEU A 189 20.01 -17.70 18.19
CA LEU A 189 20.26 -17.28 16.80
C LEU A 189 21.33 -16.18 16.70
N VAL A 190 21.33 -15.24 17.63
CA VAL A 190 22.34 -14.17 17.68
C VAL A 190 23.72 -14.74 18.03
N GLU A 191 23.81 -15.66 18.98
CA GLU A 191 25.08 -16.31 19.33
C GLU A 191 25.62 -17.17 18.19
N GLN A 192 24.77 -17.92 17.50
CA GLN A 192 25.14 -18.66 16.29
C GLN A 192 25.72 -17.71 15.22
N ALA A 193 25.03 -16.60 14.97
CA ALA A 193 25.49 -15.62 13.99
C ALA A 193 26.80 -14.92 14.39
N TYR A 194 27.01 -14.68 15.69
CA TYR A 194 28.28 -14.14 16.17
C TYR A 194 29.41 -15.14 15.96
N ASN A 195 29.20 -16.42 16.26
CA ASN A 195 30.20 -17.46 16.01
C ASN A 195 30.51 -17.62 14.51
N GLU A 196 29.51 -17.51 13.63
CA GLU A 196 29.71 -17.51 12.17
C GLU A 196 30.52 -16.28 11.71
N CYS A 197 30.24 -15.10 12.26
CA CYS A 197 30.99 -13.88 11.97
C CYS A 197 32.43 -13.98 12.49
N ASP A 198 32.63 -14.56 13.68
CA ASP A 198 33.94 -14.80 14.28
C ASP A 198 34.80 -15.71 13.40
N ALA A 199 34.21 -16.78 12.85
CA ALA A 199 34.88 -17.68 11.92
C ALA A 199 35.31 -16.94 10.63
N LEU A 200 34.43 -16.12 10.04
CA LEU A 200 34.77 -15.30 8.87
C LEU A 200 35.88 -14.27 9.16
N ILE A 201 35.89 -13.68 10.35
CA ILE A 201 36.93 -12.74 10.77
C ILE A 201 38.27 -13.47 10.96
N LEU A 202 38.25 -14.71 11.44
CA LEU A 202 39.45 -15.56 11.53
C LEU A 202 39.99 -15.92 10.15
N GLU A 203 39.14 -16.35 9.21
CA GLU A 203 39.53 -16.62 7.83
C GLU A 203 40.13 -15.39 7.14
N PHE A 204 39.57 -14.21 7.41
CA PHE A 204 40.11 -12.94 6.93
C PHE A 204 41.49 -12.65 7.52
N LYS A 205 41.71 -12.88 8.82
CA LYS A 205 43.03 -12.72 9.45
C LYS A 205 44.07 -13.70 8.92
N GLU A 206 43.64 -14.91 8.55
CA GLU A 206 44.50 -15.92 7.93
C GLU A 206 44.72 -15.68 6.42
N GLY A 207 44.03 -14.71 5.82
CA GLY A 207 44.12 -14.41 4.38
C GLY A 207 43.50 -15.48 3.48
N LYS A 208 42.61 -16.33 4.02
CA LYS A 208 41.97 -17.45 3.29
C LYS A 208 40.58 -17.11 2.74
N LEU A 209 40.09 -15.89 2.96
CA LEU A 209 38.74 -15.50 2.58
C LEU A 209 38.60 -15.41 1.05
N GLU A 210 37.67 -16.19 0.49
CA GLU A 210 37.33 -16.09 -0.93
C GLU A 210 36.71 -14.73 -1.27
N LYS A 211 37.31 -14.02 -2.24
CA LYS A 211 36.86 -12.71 -2.72
C LYS A 211 35.61 -12.86 -3.57
N GLN A 212 34.66 -11.95 -3.38
CA GLN A 212 33.53 -11.80 -4.30
C GLN A 212 34.00 -11.09 -5.58
N ALA A 213 33.37 -11.39 -6.71
CA ALA A 213 33.71 -10.79 -7.99
C ALA A 213 33.60 -9.25 -7.92
N GLY A 214 34.69 -8.56 -8.28
CA GLY A 214 34.76 -7.10 -8.28
C GLY A 214 34.86 -6.44 -6.89
N CYS A 215 35.05 -7.21 -5.82
CA CYS A 215 35.20 -6.69 -4.46
C CYS A 215 36.58 -7.01 -3.86
N ASP A 216 37.10 -6.08 -3.07
CA ASP A 216 38.27 -6.32 -2.23
C ASP A 216 37.95 -7.31 -1.10
N GLU A 217 38.99 -7.86 -0.45
CA GLU A 217 38.81 -8.79 0.68
C GLU A 217 38.04 -8.15 1.84
N GLU A 218 38.33 -6.88 2.16
CA GLU A 218 37.64 -6.19 3.25
C GLU A 218 36.17 -5.94 2.93
N VAL A 219 35.87 -5.48 1.71
CA VAL A 219 34.51 -5.25 1.26
C VAL A 219 33.74 -6.57 1.19
N THR A 220 34.40 -7.64 0.78
CA THR A 220 33.83 -9.00 0.78
C THR A 220 33.47 -9.45 2.19
N LEU A 221 34.35 -9.23 3.17
CA LEU A 221 34.07 -9.55 4.58
C LEU A 221 32.85 -8.76 5.08
N GLU A 222 32.82 -7.45 4.83
CA GLU A 222 31.73 -6.58 5.25
C GLU A 222 30.38 -7.02 4.65
N ASN A 223 30.35 -7.33 3.35
CA ASN A 223 29.14 -7.81 2.66
C ASN A 223 28.65 -9.15 3.22
N LYS A 224 29.56 -10.12 3.43
CA LYS A 224 29.23 -11.43 4.01
C LYS A 224 28.65 -11.28 5.43
N VAL A 225 29.32 -10.51 6.29
CA VAL A 225 28.87 -10.27 7.67
C VAL A 225 27.53 -9.53 7.70
N GLN A 226 27.36 -8.49 6.88
CA GLN A 226 26.10 -7.75 6.78
C GLN A 226 24.95 -8.64 6.32
N GLY A 227 25.19 -9.55 5.37
CA GLY A 227 24.21 -10.54 4.91
C GLY A 227 23.77 -11.48 6.02
N ILE A 228 24.71 -12.05 6.78
CA ILE A 228 24.42 -12.93 7.93
C ILE A 228 23.56 -12.20 8.96
N LEU A 229 23.96 -11.00 9.38
CA LEU A 229 23.26 -10.22 10.40
C LEU A 229 21.86 -9.77 9.95
N SER A 230 21.68 -9.46 8.66
CA SER A 230 20.36 -9.13 8.10
C SER A 230 19.43 -10.35 8.11
N ASN A 231 19.95 -11.53 7.74
CA ASN A 231 19.18 -12.78 7.80
C ASN A 231 18.73 -13.13 9.23
N VAL A 232 19.57 -12.88 10.23
CA VAL A 232 19.23 -13.10 11.64
C VAL A 232 18.07 -12.21 12.07
N ARG A 233 18.11 -10.92 11.71
CA ARG A 233 17.02 -9.98 12.00
C ARG A 233 15.71 -10.47 11.39
N ASP A 234 15.74 -10.90 10.13
CA ASP A 234 14.52 -11.32 9.43
C ASP A 234 13.96 -12.63 10.03
N LYS A 235 14.81 -13.62 10.35
CA LYS A 235 14.42 -14.85 11.06
C LYS A 235 13.81 -14.58 12.44
N VAL A 236 14.47 -13.73 13.23
CA VAL A 236 13.98 -13.33 14.56
C VAL A 236 12.65 -12.58 14.45
N GLY A 237 12.49 -11.75 13.41
CA GLY A 237 11.23 -11.09 13.09
C GLY A 237 10.11 -12.07 12.76
N ASP A 238 10.38 -13.11 11.96
CA ASP A 238 9.38 -14.13 11.62
C ASP A 238 8.97 -14.98 12.82
N ILE A 239 9.89 -15.27 13.75
CA ILE A 239 9.55 -15.92 15.02
C ILE A 239 8.67 -14.99 15.85
N CYS A 240 9.04 -13.72 15.98
CA CYS A 240 8.27 -12.72 16.72
C CYS A 240 6.83 -12.61 16.21
N MET A 241 6.64 -12.55 14.88
CA MET A 241 5.31 -12.42 14.28
C MET A 241 4.44 -13.68 14.42
N ARG A 242 5.04 -14.86 14.62
CA ARG A 242 4.33 -16.11 14.91
C ARG A 242 3.94 -16.24 16.38
N GLU A 243 4.75 -15.70 17.28
CA GLU A 243 4.51 -15.77 18.73
C GLU A 243 3.50 -14.72 19.22
N LEU A 244 3.50 -13.53 18.61
CA LEU A 244 2.56 -12.46 18.96
C LEU A 244 1.11 -12.88 18.68
N SER A 245 0.21 -12.53 19.60
CA SER A 245 -1.21 -12.86 19.46
C SER A 245 -1.85 -12.13 18.26
N LYS A 246 -2.81 -12.78 17.59
CA LYS A 246 -3.57 -12.18 16.48
C LYS A 246 -4.28 -10.87 16.88
N ASN A 247 -4.66 -10.74 18.16
CA ASN A 247 -5.37 -9.58 18.70
C ASN A 247 -4.43 -8.46 19.15
N ASN A 248 -3.11 -8.62 18.98
CA ASN A 248 -2.13 -7.62 19.38
C ASN A 248 -2.28 -6.34 18.53
N SER A 249 -2.36 -5.17 19.18
CA SER A 249 -2.64 -3.90 18.50
C SER A 249 -1.56 -3.50 17.46
N PRO A 250 -0.25 -3.55 17.75
CA PRO A 250 0.79 -3.28 16.76
C PRO A 250 0.76 -4.25 15.58
N LEU A 251 0.42 -5.51 15.83
CA LEU A 251 0.31 -6.52 14.77
C LEU A 251 -0.89 -6.23 13.85
N ILE A 252 -2.03 -5.84 14.41
CA ILE A 252 -3.21 -5.40 13.66
C ILE A 252 -2.89 -4.17 12.81
N MET A 253 -2.17 -3.17 13.36
CA MET A 253 -1.78 -1.97 12.60
C MET A 253 -0.82 -2.31 11.45
N ALA A 254 0.15 -3.20 11.68
CA ALA A 254 1.09 -3.64 10.66
C ALA A 254 0.41 -4.47 9.55
N ASN A 255 -0.51 -5.37 9.92
CA ASN A 255 -1.22 -6.22 8.97
C ASN A 255 -2.30 -5.46 8.18
N SER A 256 -3.00 -4.51 8.81
CA SER A 256 -3.97 -3.64 8.13
C SER A 256 -3.28 -2.62 7.21
N GLY A 257 -2.01 -2.30 7.44
CA GLY A 257 -1.26 -1.29 6.70
C GLY A 257 -1.55 0.14 7.15
N SER A 258 -2.13 0.33 8.34
CA SER A 258 -2.45 1.64 8.91
C SER A 258 -1.19 2.48 9.20
N LYS A 259 -0.45 2.12 10.26
CA LYS A 259 0.82 2.74 10.62
C LYS A 259 1.73 1.71 11.28
N GLY A 260 2.95 1.63 10.79
CA GLY A 260 3.93 0.63 11.23
C GLY A 260 4.06 -0.53 10.24
N SER A 261 5.26 -1.08 10.17
CA SER A 261 5.59 -2.26 9.38
C SER A 261 5.86 -3.45 10.29
N LYS A 262 5.90 -4.65 9.71
CA LYS A 262 6.34 -5.87 10.44
C LYS A 262 7.75 -5.69 11.04
N ILE A 263 8.62 -4.98 10.33
CA ILE A 263 9.98 -4.65 10.78
C ILE A 263 9.92 -3.78 12.05
N ASN A 264 9.07 -2.75 12.07
CA ASN A 264 8.96 -1.87 13.24
C ASN A 264 8.48 -2.64 14.48
N VAL A 265 7.52 -3.55 14.32
CA VAL A 265 7.06 -4.42 15.42
C VAL A 265 8.20 -5.33 15.90
N SER A 266 8.93 -5.95 14.97
CA SER A 266 10.09 -6.78 15.30
C SER A 266 11.19 -6.00 16.04
N GLN A 267 11.44 -4.73 15.67
CA GLN A 267 12.46 -3.90 16.33
C GLN A 267 12.06 -3.51 17.76
N MET A 268 10.76 -3.29 17.99
CA MET A 268 10.25 -2.98 19.32
C MET A 268 10.34 -4.18 20.26
N VAL A 269 10.03 -5.38 19.77
CA VAL A 269 9.91 -6.60 20.59
C VAL A 269 11.21 -7.43 20.64
N ALA A 270 11.81 -7.70 19.48
CA ALA A 270 12.81 -8.75 19.32
C ALA A 270 14.26 -8.23 19.27
N CYS A 271 14.68 -7.58 18.17
CA CYS A 271 15.98 -6.92 18.06
C CYS A 271 15.93 -5.77 17.03
N VAL A 272 16.70 -4.70 17.28
CA VAL A 272 16.77 -3.57 16.34
C VAL A 272 17.56 -3.94 15.08
N GLY A 273 18.65 -4.70 15.24
CA GLY A 273 19.50 -5.20 14.16
C GLY A 273 20.65 -4.27 13.77
N GLN A 274 21.25 -4.53 12.61
CA GLN A 274 22.42 -3.79 12.11
C GLN A 274 22.08 -2.34 11.78
N GLN A 275 22.83 -1.40 12.35
CA GLN A 275 22.80 0.00 11.94
C GLN A 275 23.72 0.19 10.73
N VAL A 276 23.14 0.65 9.63
CA VAL A 276 23.84 0.91 8.36
C VAL A 276 23.99 2.41 8.19
N ILE A 277 25.19 2.86 7.82
CA ILE A 277 25.51 4.26 7.54
C ILE A 277 26.14 4.35 6.16
N SER A 278 25.56 5.17 5.27
CA SER A 278 26.03 5.34 3.88
C SER A 278 26.23 4.01 3.13
N GLY A 279 25.37 3.04 3.38
CA GLY A 279 25.42 1.70 2.78
C GLY A 279 26.45 0.73 3.38
N LYS A 280 27.22 1.13 4.40
CA LYS A 280 28.21 0.29 5.08
C LYS A 280 27.87 0.14 6.57
N ARG A 281 28.55 -0.77 7.28
CA ARG A 281 28.52 -0.79 8.75
C ARG A 281 29.18 0.46 9.33
N VAL A 282 29.01 0.68 10.64
CA VAL A 282 29.51 1.90 11.30
C VAL A 282 31.03 2.05 11.08
N PRO A 283 31.49 3.18 10.51
CA PRO A 283 32.91 3.41 10.26
C PRO A 283 33.70 3.62 11.57
N ASP A 284 35.01 3.54 11.48
CA ASP A 284 35.89 3.82 12.62
C ASP A 284 36.00 5.32 12.87
N GLY A 285 35.40 5.78 13.98
CA GLY A 285 35.48 7.18 14.41
C GLY A 285 36.77 7.52 15.15
N PHE A 286 37.47 6.51 15.68
CA PHE A 286 38.80 6.61 16.26
C PHE A 286 39.80 5.83 15.41
N GLN A 287 41.09 5.97 15.70
CA GLN A 287 42.13 5.16 15.05
C GLN A 287 41.86 3.67 15.27
N ASP A 288 41.59 2.96 14.18
CA ASP A 288 41.35 1.51 14.09
C ASP A 288 40.18 0.96 14.92
N ARG A 289 39.21 1.81 15.31
CA ARG A 289 38.01 1.38 16.05
C ARG A 289 36.87 2.40 15.98
N SER A 290 35.66 1.91 16.16
CA SER A 290 34.44 2.73 16.20
C SER A 290 34.32 3.54 17.48
N LEU A 291 34.47 2.90 18.65
CA LEU A 291 34.35 3.53 19.97
C LEU A 291 35.53 3.15 20.88
N PRO A 292 35.87 3.98 21.89
CA PRO A 292 36.98 3.69 22.81
C PRO A 292 36.78 2.46 23.70
N HIS A 293 35.53 1.99 23.78
CA HIS A 293 35.10 0.88 24.62
C HIS A 293 35.42 -0.48 23.97
N PHE A 294 35.72 -0.47 22.67
CA PHE A 294 36.11 -1.65 21.92
C PHE A 294 37.64 -1.70 21.72
N PRO A 295 38.22 -2.91 21.65
CA PRO A 295 39.62 -3.08 21.32
C PRO A 295 39.92 -2.62 19.90
N LYS A 296 41.18 -2.21 19.65
CA LYS A 296 41.65 -1.81 18.32
C LYS A 296 41.52 -2.97 17.33
N ASN A 297 41.24 -2.66 16.06
CA ASN A 297 41.05 -3.61 14.96
C ASN A 297 39.92 -4.62 15.19
N SER A 298 38.93 -4.30 16.03
CA SER A 298 37.78 -5.18 16.27
C SER A 298 36.72 -5.01 15.17
N LYS A 299 36.59 -6.03 14.30
CA LYS A 299 35.58 -6.09 13.23
C LYS A 299 34.30 -6.83 13.63
N GLN A 300 34.13 -7.08 14.93
CA GLN A 300 33.02 -7.84 15.49
C GLN A 300 31.66 -7.15 15.27
N PRO A 301 30.55 -7.90 15.19
CA PRO A 301 29.22 -7.30 15.00
C PRO A 301 28.88 -6.21 16.04
N PRO A 302 29.09 -6.41 17.36
CA PRO A 302 28.79 -5.37 18.34
C PRO A 302 29.68 -4.12 18.23
N SER A 303 30.94 -4.27 17.82
CA SER A 303 31.85 -3.13 17.64
C SER A 303 31.54 -2.33 16.37
N LYS A 304 30.87 -2.93 15.39
CA LYS A 304 30.49 -2.29 14.13
C LYS A 304 29.00 -1.98 14.01
N GLY A 305 28.31 -1.82 15.14
CA GLY A 305 26.95 -1.26 15.18
C GLY A 305 25.80 -2.25 15.01
N PHE A 306 26.00 -3.53 15.32
CA PHE A 306 24.88 -4.46 15.48
C PHE A 306 24.21 -4.28 16.85
N VAL A 307 22.92 -3.93 16.85
CA VAL A 307 22.13 -3.73 18.08
C VAL A 307 21.33 -5.01 18.36
N ARG A 308 21.72 -5.73 19.41
CA ARG A 308 21.10 -6.99 19.84
C ARG A 308 19.81 -6.74 20.61
N ASN A 309 19.78 -5.69 21.41
CA ASN A 309 18.62 -5.38 22.23
C ASN A 309 17.46 -4.83 21.39
N SER A 310 16.23 -5.01 21.89
CA SER A 310 15.04 -4.36 21.35
C SER A 310 14.79 -3.03 22.06
N PHE A 311 13.90 -2.20 21.52
CA PHE A 311 13.49 -0.97 22.20
C PHE A 311 12.81 -1.25 23.54
N TYR A 312 12.12 -2.38 23.67
CA TYR A 312 11.55 -2.81 24.95
C TYR A 312 12.63 -3.18 25.99
N SER A 313 13.65 -3.94 25.59
CA SER A 313 14.75 -4.34 26.49
C SER A 313 15.61 -3.15 26.93
N GLY A 314 15.69 -2.11 26.10
CA GLY A 314 16.55 -0.96 26.30
C GLY A 314 17.93 -1.17 25.66
N LEU A 315 18.48 -0.10 25.10
CA LEU A 315 19.77 -0.13 24.41
C LEU A 315 20.90 0.09 25.41
N SER A 316 22.00 -0.65 25.23
CA SER A 316 23.26 -0.35 25.93
C SER A 316 23.85 0.98 25.45
N PRO A 317 24.76 1.62 26.21
CA PRO A 317 25.32 2.92 25.82
C PRO A 317 25.99 2.95 24.43
N THR A 318 26.67 1.87 24.05
CA THR A 318 27.30 1.74 22.72
C THR A 318 26.26 1.55 21.62
N GLU A 319 25.26 0.69 21.85
CA GLU A 319 24.13 0.49 20.92
C GLU A 319 23.33 1.78 20.71
N PHE A 320 23.07 2.53 21.79
CA PHE A 320 22.36 3.80 21.74
C PHE A 320 23.09 4.80 20.84
N LEU A 321 24.41 4.92 20.99
CA LEU A 321 25.20 5.81 20.17
C LEU A 321 25.18 5.40 18.69
N PHE A 322 25.35 4.11 18.38
CA PHE A 322 25.26 3.62 17.00
C PHE A 322 23.88 3.87 16.37
N HIS A 323 22.82 3.65 17.13
CA HIS A 323 21.47 3.94 16.68
C HIS A 323 21.24 5.44 16.44
N ALA A 324 21.74 6.30 17.33
CA ALA A 324 21.64 7.75 17.20
C ALA A 324 22.39 8.29 15.96
N ILE A 325 23.55 7.71 15.62
CA ILE A 325 24.30 8.09 14.42
C ILE A 325 23.50 7.76 13.16
N SER A 326 22.94 6.55 13.06
CA SER A 326 22.08 6.15 11.93
C SER A 326 20.81 7.01 11.84
N GLY A 327 20.19 7.34 12.97
CA GLY A 327 19.06 8.26 13.02
C GLY A 327 19.39 9.66 12.50
N ARG A 328 20.59 10.18 12.81
CA ARG A 328 21.03 11.50 12.34
C ARG A 328 21.26 11.53 10.83
N GLU A 329 21.80 10.47 10.24
CA GLU A 329 21.96 10.36 8.78
C GLU A 329 20.61 10.51 8.08
N GLY A 330 19.58 9.78 8.50
CA GLY A 330 18.25 9.87 7.90
C GLY A 330 17.62 11.26 7.99
N LEU A 331 17.83 11.97 9.11
CA LEU A 331 17.37 13.35 9.28
C LEU A 331 18.09 14.33 8.34
N VAL A 332 19.41 14.19 8.21
CA VAL A 332 20.23 15.05 7.34
C VAL A 332 19.95 14.77 5.87
N ASP A 333 19.85 13.49 5.49
CA ASP A 333 19.57 13.05 4.12
C ASP A 333 18.23 13.61 3.61
N THR A 334 17.20 13.63 4.47
CA THR A 334 15.91 14.26 4.15
C THR A 334 16.05 15.76 3.84
N ALA A 335 16.85 16.48 4.63
CA ALA A 335 17.07 17.91 4.43
C ALA A 335 17.84 18.21 3.13
N VAL A 336 18.90 17.44 2.84
CA VAL A 336 19.73 17.62 1.64
C VAL A 336 18.94 17.27 0.37
N LYS A 337 18.25 16.11 0.35
CA LYS A 337 17.48 15.66 -0.82
C LYS A 337 16.33 16.60 -1.20
N THR A 338 15.77 17.33 -0.24
CA THR A 338 14.68 18.28 -0.50
C THR A 338 15.13 19.41 -1.44
N ALA A 339 16.35 19.92 -1.26
CA ALA A 339 16.88 20.99 -2.11
C ALA A 339 17.12 20.50 -3.55
N GLU A 340 17.72 19.32 -3.72
CA GLU A 340 18.03 18.75 -5.04
C GLU A 340 16.76 18.38 -5.81
N THR A 341 15.81 17.70 -5.15
CA THR A 341 14.54 17.30 -5.78
C THR A 341 13.69 18.50 -6.20
N GLY A 342 13.62 19.54 -5.37
CA GLY A 342 12.92 20.79 -5.69
C GLY A 342 13.60 21.58 -6.82
N TYR A 343 14.93 21.60 -6.85
CA TYR A 343 15.67 22.27 -7.93
C TYR A 343 15.50 21.53 -9.26
N MET A 344 15.57 20.19 -9.25
CA MET A 344 15.35 19.35 -10.41
C MET A 344 13.94 19.55 -10.98
N SER A 345 12.91 19.50 -10.15
CA SER A 345 11.52 19.70 -10.60
C SER A 345 11.31 21.09 -11.19
N ARG A 346 11.90 22.14 -10.60
CA ARG A 346 11.85 23.51 -11.13
C ARG A 346 12.50 23.62 -12.51
N ARG A 347 13.67 23.00 -12.72
CA ARG A 347 14.36 23.01 -14.03
C ARG A 347 13.56 22.29 -15.11
N LEU A 348 12.98 21.13 -14.76
CA LEU A 348 12.13 20.37 -15.67
C LEU A 348 10.86 21.16 -16.02
N MET A 349 10.21 21.78 -15.03
CA MET A 349 9.02 22.59 -15.27
C MET A 349 9.28 23.72 -16.27
N LYS A 350 10.39 24.45 -16.11
CA LYS A 350 10.76 25.54 -17.03
C LYS A 350 11.02 25.08 -18.46
N SER A 351 11.39 23.82 -18.65
CA SER A 351 11.65 23.26 -19.98
C SER A 351 10.41 22.66 -20.64
N LEU A 352 9.35 22.42 -19.87
CA LEU A 352 8.14 21.70 -20.31
C LEU A 352 6.85 22.52 -20.13
N GLU A 353 6.92 23.77 -19.63
CA GLU A 353 5.75 24.58 -19.29
C GLU A 353 4.91 25.01 -20.51
N ASP A 354 5.52 25.06 -21.69
CA ASP A 354 4.89 25.54 -22.92
C ASP A 354 4.35 24.41 -23.82
N LEU A 355 4.49 23.15 -23.37
CA LEU A 355 4.04 21.98 -24.11
C LEU A 355 2.57 21.69 -23.83
N SER A 356 1.78 21.54 -24.89
CA SER A 356 0.37 21.17 -24.81
C SER A 356 -0.05 20.23 -25.95
N ALA A 357 -1.08 19.42 -25.69
CA ALA A 357 -1.70 18.58 -26.70
C ALA A 357 -2.72 19.41 -27.51
N SER A 358 -2.54 19.47 -28.81
CA SER A 358 -3.43 20.16 -29.75
C SER A 358 -4.61 19.28 -30.18
N TYR A 359 -5.67 19.88 -30.73
CA TYR A 359 -6.87 19.17 -31.19
C TYR A 359 -6.61 18.14 -32.31
N ASP A 360 -5.48 18.24 -33.01
CA ASP A 360 -5.04 17.29 -34.02
C ASP A 360 -4.20 16.12 -33.45
N TYR A 361 -4.21 15.96 -32.13
CA TYR A 361 -3.47 14.95 -31.36
C TYR A 361 -1.94 15.10 -31.36
N THR A 362 -1.41 16.19 -31.92
CA THR A 362 0.03 16.49 -31.85
C THR A 362 0.38 17.25 -30.56
N VAL A 363 1.57 16.98 -30.01
CA VAL A 363 2.13 17.73 -28.88
C VAL A 363 3.00 18.84 -29.43
N ARG A 364 2.68 20.09 -29.08
CA ARG A 364 3.34 21.29 -29.63
C ARG A 364 3.89 22.19 -28.55
N THR A 365 4.93 22.93 -28.92
CA THR A 365 5.44 24.09 -28.17
C THR A 365 4.58 25.32 -28.45
N SER A 366 4.81 26.40 -27.70
CA SER A 366 4.13 27.69 -27.94
C SER A 366 4.44 28.31 -29.32
N SER A 367 5.59 27.97 -29.91
CA SER A 367 5.96 28.38 -31.28
C SER A 367 5.33 27.52 -32.38
N SER A 368 4.35 26.66 -32.03
CA SER A 368 3.72 25.68 -32.92
C SER A 368 4.68 24.63 -33.50
N GLY A 369 5.86 24.46 -32.91
CA GLY A 369 6.78 23.38 -33.25
C GLY A 369 6.23 22.04 -32.75
N VAL A 370 6.17 21.04 -33.63
CA VAL A 370 5.71 19.69 -33.27
C VAL A 370 6.84 18.94 -32.56
N VAL A 371 6.59 18.49 -31.33
CA VAL A 371 7.53 17.68 -30.54
C VAL A 371 7.21 16.20 -30.68
N GLN A 372 5.93 15.84 -30.60
CA GLN A 372 5.44 14.47 -30.83
C GLN A 372 4.22 14.52 -31.76
N PHE A 373 4.20 13.63 -32.75
CA PHE A 373 3.02 13.46 -33.61
C PHE A 373 1.85 12.81 -32.86
N GLN A 374 2.18 12.01 -31.84
CA GLN A 374 1.22 11.29 -31.01
C GLN A 374 1.74 11.29 -29.58
N TYR A 375 0.92 11.70 -28.61
CA TYR A 375 1.32 11.69 -27.22
C TYR A 375 1.61 10.25 -26.77
N GLY A 376 2.84 9.99 -26.29
CA GLY A 376 3.24 8.65 -25.82
C GLY A 376 3.27 7.54 -26.89
N GLY A 377 2.93 7.85 -28.14
CA GLY A 377 2.75 6.87 -29.22
C GLY A 377 1.37 6.19 -29.24
N ASP A 378 0.50 6.43 -28.25
CA ASP A 378 -0.82 5.79 -28.14
C ASP A 378 -1.98 6.80 -27.92
N ASN A 379 -1.69 8.08 -27.68
CA ASN A 379 -2.66 9.14 -27.33
C ASN A 379 -3.50 8.83 -26.08
N LEU A 380 -2.96 8.03 -25.16
CA LEU A 380 -3.68 7.66 -23.96
C LEU A 380 -3.23 8.51 -22.76
N ASP A 381 -4.20 8.91 -21.95
CA ASP A 381 -3.95 9.66 -20.72
C ASP A 381 -3.55 8.70 -19.58
N PRO A 382 -2.37 8.88 -18.95
CA PRO A 382 -1.93 8.10 -17.79
C PRO A 382 -2.94 8.05 -16.64
N VAL A 383 -3.71 9.13 -16.43
CA VAL A 383 -4.74 9.19 -15.36
C VAL A 383 -5.87 8.21 -15.64
N ALA A 384 -6.20 8.04 -16.92
CA ALA A 384 -7.29 7.21 -17.39
C ALA A 384 -6.89 5.74 -17.61
N MET A 385 -5.67 5.33 -17.25
CA MET A 385 -5.24 3.93 -17.36
C MET A 385 -5.73 3.10 -16.18
N GLU A 386 -6.50 2.04 -16.43
CA GLU A 386 -6.99 1.15 -15.37
C GLU A 386 -6.00 0.06 -14.97
N GLY A 387 -5.25 -0.47 -15.94
CA GLY A 387 -4.25 -1.51 -15.72
C GLY A 387 -2.83 -0.96 -15.56
N ASN A 388 -1.87 -1.87 -15.67
CA ASN A 388 -0.45 -1.54 -15.77
C ASN A 388 -0.14 -0.97 -17.16
N ALA A 389 -0.24 0.36 -17.31
CA ALA A 389 -0.11 1.06 -18.59
C ALA A 389 -1.08 0.55 -19.67
N GLN A 390 -2.25 0.06 -19.26
CA GLN A 390 -3.31 -0.40 -20.15
C GLN A 390 -4.60 0.36 -19.82
N PRO A 391 -5.38 0.79 -20.83
CA PRO A 391 -6.59 1.57 -20.60
C PRO A 391 -7.72 0.74 -19.97
N VAL A 392 -7.74 -0.58 -20.22
CA VAL A 392 -8.81 -1.47 -19.77
C VAL A 392 -8.21 -2.62 -18.96
N ASN A 393 -8.75 -2.85 -17.77
CA ASN A 393 -8.49 -4.07 -17.02
C ASN A 393 -9.51 -5.15 -17.42
N PHE A 394 -9.18 -5.94 -18.45
CA PHE A 394 -10.08 -6.95 -19.02
C PHE A 394 -10.63 -7.93 -17.98
N ASN A 395 -9.81 -8.35 -17.01
CA ASN A 395 -10.26 -9.25 -15.95
C ASN A 395 -11.37 -8.59 -15.12
N ARG A 396 -11.15 -7.36 -14.64
CA ARG A 396 -12.14 -6.61 -13.87
C ARG A 396 -13.41 -6.38 -14.68
N THR A 397 -13.28 -5.90 -15.92
CA THR A 397 -14.41 -5.60 -16.79
C THR A 397 -15.23 -6.86 -17.07
N PHE A 398 -14.57 -7.99 -17.34
CA PHE A 398 -15.24 -9.27 -17.54
C PHE A 398 -16.06 -9.68 -16.29
N TYR A 399 -15.49 -9.57 -15.09
CA TYR A 399 -16.20 -9.87 -13.86
C TYR A 399 -17.33 -8.90 -13.53
N HIS A 400 -17.17 -7.63 -13.88
CA HIS A 400 -18.23 -6.64 -13.74
C HIS A 400 -19.41 -6.98 -14.67
N CYS A 401 -19.13 -7.30 -15.93
CA CYS A 401 -20.15 -7.77 -16.86
C CYS A 401 -20.82 -9.07 -16.36
N GLU A 402 -20.03 -10.07 -15.96
CA GLU A 402 -20.52 -11.32 -15.38
C GLU A 402 -21.48 -11.03 -14.21
N ASN A 403 -21.11 -10.16 -13.27
CA ASN A 403 -21.96 -9.82 -12.12
C ASN A 403 -23.30 -9.19 -12.48
N ILE A 404 -23.36 -8.44 -13.58
CA ILE A 404 -24.57 -7.75 -14.01
C ILE A 404 -25.45 -8.68 -14.85
N THR A 405 -24.85 -9.50 -15.70
CA THR A 405 -25.59 -10.29 -16.70
C THR A 405 -25.85 -11.73 -16.28
N PHE A 406 -25.06 -12.28 -15.35
CA PHE A 406 -25.13 -13.70 -15.04
C PHE A 406 -26.37 -14.03 -14.19
N SER A 407 -27.26 -14.83 -14.76
CA SER A 407 -28.36 -15.47 -14.06
C SER A 407 -28.20 -16.99 -14.10
N ASN A 408 -28.34 -17.65 -12.95
CA ASN A 408 -28.33 -19.12 -12.87
C ASN A 408 -29.49 -19.77 -13.65
N ALA A 409 -30.51 -19.00 -14.02
CA ALA A 409 -31.64 -19.48 -14.82
C ALA A 409 -31.34 -19.52 -16.33
N ASP A 410 -30.28 -18.86 -16.78
CA ASP A 410 -29.97 -18.75 -18.20
C ASP A 410 -29.28 -20.03 -18.71
N LYS A 411 -29.75 -20.53 -19.85
CA LYS A 411 -29.12 -21.67 -20.51
C LYS A 411 -27.74 -21.24 -21.03
N GLY A 412 -26.69 -21.95 -20.59
CA GLY A 412 -25.36 -21.79 -21.17
C GLY A 412 -25.38 -22.10 -22.68
N LEU A 413 -24.83 -21.20 -23.49
CA LEU A 413 -24.67 -21.40 -24.92
C LEU A 413 -23.66 -22.51 -25.18
N LEU A 414 -23.99 -23.43 -26.09
CA LEU A 414 -23.04 -24.46 -26.54
C LEU A 414 -21.95 -23.82 -27.43
N PRO A 415 -20.74 -24.40 -27.54
CA PRO A 415 -19.64 -23.79 -28.28
C PRO A 415 -20.00 -23.39 -29.73
N TYR A 416 -20.82 -24.19 -30.42
CA TYR A 416 -21.28 -23.87 -31.77
C TYR A 416 -22.29 -22.71 -31.82
N GLU A 417 -23.11 -22.55 -30.76
CA GLU A 417 -24.05 -21.44 -30.63
C GLU A 417 -23.28 -20.13 -30.38
N VAL A 418 -22.21 -20.18 -29.57
CA VAL A 418 -21.32 -19.04 -29.34
C VAL A 418 -20.64 -18.58 -30.63
N VAL A 419 -20.08 -19.52 -31.41
CA VAL A 419 -19.42 -19.19 -32.68
C VAL A 419 -20.43 -18.59 -33.67
N SER A 420 -21.61 -19.20 -33.82
CA SER A 420 -22.68 -18.69 -34.67
C SER A 420 -23.13 -17.27 -34.28
N LEU A 421 -23.27 -17.01 -32.96
CA LEU A 421 -23.69 -15.71 -32.46
C LEU A 421 -22.58 -14.65 -32.64
N CYS A 422 -21.32 -15.02 -32.41
CA CYS A 422 -20.16 -14.18 -32.65
C CYS A 422 -20.03 -13.81 -34.14
N ASP A 423 -20.21 -14.76 -35.04
CA ASP A 423 -20.16 -14.52 -36.49
C ASP A 423 -21.35 -13.70 -36.98
N LYS A 424 -22.54 -13.90 -36.41
CA LYS A 424 -23.72 -13.05 -36.64
C LYS A 424 -23.51 -11.61 -36.14
N ASN A 425 -22.83 -11.42 -35.02
CA ASN A 425 -22.49 -10.09 -34.48
C ASN A 425 -21.33 -9.43 -35.25
N ARG A 426 -20.36 -10.20 -35.75
CA ARG A 426 -19.28 -9.68 -36.61
C ARG A 426 -19.81 -9.25 -37.99
N SER A 427 -20.74 -10.00 -38.56
CA SER A 427 -21.35 -9.68 -39.86
C SER A 427 -22.25 -8.44 -39.78
N THR A 428 -23.06 -8.29 -38.73
CA THR A 428 -23.88 -7.08 -38.51
C THR A 428 -23.03 -5.83 -38.26
N ARG A 429 -21.91 -5.92 -37.53
CA ARG A 429 -21.00 -4.78 -37.33
C ARG A 429 -20.17 -4.41 -38.57
N LYS A 430 -19.91 -5.35 -39.48
CA LYS A 430 -19.26 -5.05 -40.77
C LYS A 430 -20.18 -4.30 -41.76
N CYS A 431 -21.48 -4.17 -41.47
CA CYS A 431 -22.46 -3.52 -42.37
C CYS A 431 -22.65 -2.00 -42.18
N ASN A 432 -21.84 -1.31 -41.36
CA ASN A 432 -21.82 0.17 -41.33
C ASN A 432 -20.51 0.82 -41.84
N PRO A 433 -20.05 0.57 -43.08
CA PRO A 433 -19.05 1.39 -43.74
C PRO A 433 -19.72 2.36 -44.71
N ARG A 434 -20.46 3.38 -44.22
CA ARG A 434 -20.82 4.64 -44.95
C ARG A 434 -21.92 5.42 -44.19
N GLN A 435 -21.50 6.28 -43.27
CA GLN A 435 -22.12 7.60 -43.12
C GLN A 435 -20.99 8.63 -43.17
N ARG A 436 -20.50 8.89 -44.38
CA ARG A 436 -19.84 10.18 -44.66
C ARG A 436 -20.95 11.22 -44.80
N PRO A 437 -20.87 12.40 -44.17
CA PRO A 437 -21.84 13.45 -44.42
C PRO A 437 -21.70 13.86 -45.90
N ASN A 438 -22.79 13.75 -46.66
CA ASN A 438 -22.87 14.26 -48.01
C ASN A 438 -22.54 15.76 -47.98
N ARG A 439 -21.39 16.14 -48.55
CA ARG A 439 -21.19 17.49 -49.08
C ARG A 439 -22.22 17.69 -50.19
N GLN A 440 -23.29 18.41 -49.90
CA GLN A 440 -24.11 19.06 -50.91
C GLN A 440 -23.69 20.52 -50.98
N SER A 441 -23.08 20.90 -52.10
CA SER A 441 -23.13 22.24 -52.67
C SER A 441 -23.22 22.06 -54.19
N PRO A 442 -24.11 22.80 -54.84
CA PRO A 442 -23.70 24.05 -55.46
C PRO A 442 -23.83 25.24 -54.52
#